data_AF-A0A813ED32-F1
#
_entry.id   AF-A0A813ED32-F1
#
_cell.length_a   1.000
_cell.length_b   1.000
_cell.length_c   1.000
_cell.angle_alpha   90.00
_cell.angle_beta   90.00
_cell.angle_gamma   90.00
#
_symmetry.space_group_name_H-M   'P 1'
#
loop_
_entity.id
_entity.type
_entity.pdbx_description
1 polymer ?
#
loop_
_entity_poly.entity_id
_entity_poly.type
_entity_poly.pdbx_seq_one_letter_code
_entity_poly.pdbx_strand_id
1 'polypeptide(L)'
;MYRPFRPSDGGASVGGFVQSERLHEYQYNVIFVGFTLFICSSAIVYLTQNLSSVLVPLIWAAFTAVPLTGLISVINPFIIRCTSICCGHAQGKKSIPFTILAGEIFVRIRCDKGRTLLDEVNAPGSDICGRCMEAERAYCCRRRVRVKELKAKDPADQALLPKREVNRLVKGWKYYVQEAKERPANSNEVFLDLSLDHAAHYPAMVTPTADMPTLQGLLEIDKTHFVSYTVAVVVALSFIGCCLAVFIWLVSCGVEALTKNVSAYVKGGREFIDWGIGYAQEVLPPDLASKLDQHAQAQLQEKLPELASSILGLV
;
A
#
# COMPACT_ATOMS: atom_id res chain seq x y z
N MET A 1 -21.95 -45.75 -27.56
CA MET A 1 -22.69 -45.70 -28.85
C MET A 1 -22.41 -44.35 -29.50
N TYR A 2 -21.43 -44.33 -30.40
CA TYR A 2 -21.07 -43.19 -31.24
C TYR A 2 -21.53 -43.53 -32.66
N ARG A 3 -22.35 -42.68 -33.29
CA ARG A 3 -22.62 -42.76 -34.73
C ARG A 3 -21.61 -41.87 -35.45
N PRO A 4 -20.83 -42.37 -36.43
CA PRO A 4 -20.01 -41.52 -37.26
C PRO A 4 -20.89 -40.75 -38.26
N PHE A 5 -20.59 -39.46 -38.38
CA PHE A 5 -21.21 -38.52 -39.30
C PHE A 5 -20.67 -38.82 -40.72
N ARG A 6 -21.56 -39.10 -41.68
CA ARG A 6 -21.23 -39.16 -43.11
C ARG A 6 -21.39 -37.74 -43.70
N PRO A 7 -20.38 -37.17 -44.36
CA PRO A 7 -20.61 -36.06 -45.27
C PRO A 7 -21.26 -36.61 -46.55
N SER A 8 -22.36 -36.00 -46.96
CA SER A 8 -23.01 -36.25 -48.24
C SER A 8 -22.32 -35.41 -49.30
N ASP A 9 -21.80 -36.06 -50.34
CA ASP A 9 -21.33 -35.41 -51.56
C ASP A 9 -22.53 -34.83 -52.33
N GLY A 10 -22.37 -33.59 -52.79
CA GLY A 10 -23.19 -33.03 -53.87
C GLY A 10 -23.84 -31.70 -53.53
N GLY A 11 -23.25 -30.60 -54.01
CA GLY A 11 -23.91 -29.30 -53.95
C GLY A 11 -23.05 -28.13 -54.41
N ALA A 12 -22.95 -27.98 -55.73
CA ALA A 12 -22.80 -26.74 -56.51
C ALA A 12 -21.98 -25.55 -55.95
N SER A 13 -21.03 -25.13 -56.79
CA SER A 13 -20.21 -23.93 -56.76
C SER A 13 -20.99 -22.60 -56.57
N VAL A 14 -21.34 -22.28 -55.33
CA VAL A 14 -21.75 -20.94 -54.85
C VAL A 14 -20.71 -20.40 -53.85
N GLY A 15 -19.48 -20.92 -53.90
CA GLY A 15 -18.43 -20.63 -52.91
C GLY A 15 -17.59 -19.37 -53.20
N GLY A 16 -17.54 -18.89 -54.45
CA GLY A 16 -16.60 -17.82 -54.83
C GLY A 16 -16.99 -16.41 -54.36
N PHE A 17 -18.29 -16.09 -54.33
CA PHE A 17 -18.75 -14.76 -53.91
C PHE A 17 -18.76 -14.59 -52.39
N VAL A 18 -19.16 -15.63 -51.65
CA VAL A 18 -19.22 -15.60 -50.18
C VAL A 18 -17.81 -15.56 -49.55
N GLN A 19 -16.80 -16.13 -50.21
CA GLN A 19 -15.41 -16.05 -49.74
C GLN A 19 -14.82 -14.63 -49.88
N SER A 20 -15.23 -13.89 -50.92
CA SER A 20 -14.77 -12.52 -51.16
C SER A 20 -15.31 -11.54 -50.10
N GLU A 21 -16.59 -11.63 -49.76
CA GLU A 21 -17.20 -10.77 -48.73
C GLU A 21 -16.57 -10.99 -47.34
N ARG A 22 -16.35 -12.25 -46.94
CA ARG A 22 -15.72 -12.55 -45.64
C ARG A 22 -14.27 -12.09 -45.56
N LEU A 23 -13.53 -12.16 -46.66
CA LEU A 23 -12.15 -11.64 -46.70
C LEU A 23 -12.15 -10.11 -46.55
N HIS A 24 -13.11 -9.44 -47.20
CA HIS A 24 -13.24 -7.99 -47.15
C HIS A 24 -13.67 -7.49 -45.76
N GLU A 25 -14.59 -8.20 -45.08
CA GLU A 25 -14.96 -7.93 -43.68
C GLU A 25 -13.79 -8.14 -42.73
N TYR A 26 -12.99 -9.20 -42.93
CA TYR A 26 -11.80 -9.44 -42.11
C TYR A 26 -10.75 -8.34 -42.27
N GLN A 27 -10.50 -7.89 -43.50
CA GLN A 27 -9.57 -6.79 -43.78
C GLN A 27 -10.03 -5.48 -43.13
N TYR A 28 -11.34 -5.15 -43.19
CA TYR A 28 -11.86 -3.96 -42.52
C TYR A 28 -11.71 -4.03 -40.99
N ASN A 29 -11.95 -5.20 -40.39
CA ASN A 29 -11.79 -5.37 -38.95
C ASN A 29 -10.32 -5.25 -38.52
N VAL A 30 -9.38 -5.80 -39.29
CA VAL A 30 -7.94 -5.68 -39.01
C VAL A 30 -7.46 -4.22 -39.16
N ILE A 31 -7.93 -3.51 -40.20
CA ILE A 31 -7.59 -2.10 -40.41
C ILE A 31 -8.18 -1.24 -39.27
N PHE A 32 -9.41 -1.51 -38.85
CA PHE A 32 -10.05 -0.79 -37.74
C PHE A 32 -9.32 -1.03 -36.40
N VAL A 33 -8.92 -2.27 -36.11
CA VAL A 33 -8.12 -2.59 -34.92
C VAL A 33 -6.75 -1.93 -34.98
N GLY A 34 -6.07 -1.95 -36.13
CA GLY A 34 -4.79 -1.28 -36.33
C GLY A 34 -4.88 0.24 -36.13
N PHE A 35 -5.92 0.87 -36.69
CA PHE A 35 -6.18 2.30 -36.53
C PHE A 35 -6.50 2.67 -35.07
N THR A 36 -7.31 1.86 -34.39
CA THR A 36 -7.65 2.06 -32.97
C THR A 36 -6.41 1.94 -32.08
N LEU A 37 -5.55 0.94 -32.31
CA LEU A 37 -4.29 0.80 -31.58
C LEU A 37 -3.35 1.97 -31.85
N PHE A 38 -3.29 2.45 -33.10
CA PHE A 38 -2.47 3.61 -33.46
C PHE A 38 -2.95 4.89 -32.77
N ILE A 39 -4.26 5.16 -32.76
CA ILE A 39 -4.84 6.32 -32.05
C ILE A 39 -4.63 6.21 -30.54
N CYS A 40 -4.90 5.04 -29.95
CA CYS A 40 -4.69 4.84 -28.51
C CYS A 40 -3.22 5.01 -28.12
N SER A 41 -2.29 4.47 -28.92
CA SER A 41 -0.85 4.62 -28.67
C SER A 41 -0.41 6.08 -28.83
N SER A 42 -0.91 6.78 -29.85
CA SER A 42 -0.63 8.21 -30.07
C SER A 42 -1.22 9.08 -28.96
N ALA A 43 -2.42 8.77 -28.47
CA ALA A 43 -3.04 9.44 -27.35
C ALA A 43 -2.27 9.18 -26.04
N ILE A 44 -1.77 7.96 -25.82
CA ILE A 44 -0.91 7.62 -24.68
C ILE A 44 0.41 8.39 -24.75
N VAL A 45 1.06 8.45 -25.92
CA VAL A 45 2.30 9.21 -26.13
C VAL A 45 2.06 10.71 -25.92
N TYR A 46 0.97 11.25 -26.47
CA TYR A 46 0.60 12.65 -26.29
C TYR A 46 0.26 12.99 -24.83
N LEU A 47 -0.48 12.12 -24.14
CA LEU A 47 -0.77 12.26 -22.71
C LEU A 47 0.51 12.13 -21.88
N THR A 48 1.39 11.17 -22.17
CA THR A 48 2.66 11.03 -21.44
C THR A 48 3.61 12.18 -21.71
N GLN A 49 3.63 12.78 -22.90
CA GLN A 49 4.44 13.98 -23.17
C GLN A 49 3.90 15.20 -22.43
N ASN A 50 2.60 15.50 -22.56
CA ASN A 50 2.00 16.72 -21.99
C ASN A 50 1.79 16.64 -20.47
N LEU A 51 1.53 15.45 -19.93
CA LEU A 51 1.39 15.23 -18.49
C LEU A 51 2.66 14.66 -17.87
N SER A 52 3.76 14.49 -18.62
CA SER A 52 5.03 13.94 -18.07
C SER A 52 5.43 14.62 -16.77
N SER A 53 5.30 15.95 -16.71
CA SER A 53 5.63 16.77 -15.54
C SER A 53 4.77 16.47 -14.30
N VAL A 54 3.60 15.86 -14.44
CA VAL A 54 2.67 15.53 -13.35
C VAL A 54 2.57 14.01 -13.11
N LEU A 55 2.46 13.23 -14.18
CA LEU A 55 2.34 11.78 -14.14
C LEU A 55 3.64 11.12 -13.67
N VAL A 56 4.81 11.61 -14.08
CA VAL A 56 6.09 11.02 -13.67
C VAL A 56 6.28 11.16 -12.16
N PRO A 57 6.17 12.35 -11.53
CA PRO A 57 6.25 12.46 -10.07
C PRO A 57 5.20 11.64 -9.33
N LEU A 58 3.97 11.56 -9.86
CA LEU A 58 2.87 10.84 -9.21
C LEU A 58 3.04 9.32 -9.28
N ILE A 59 3.50 8.79 -10.41
CA ILE A 59 3.87 7.37 -10.56
C ILE A 59 5.05 7.06 -9.64
N TRP A 60 6.09 7.90 -9.60
CA TRP A 60 7.21 7.71 -8.67
C TRP A 60 6.77 7.78 -7.21
N ALA A 61 5.88 8.72 -6.86
CA ALA A 61 5.33 8.82 -5.52
C ALA A 61 4.54 7.56 -5.16
N ALA A 62 3.70 7.04 -6.05
CA ALA A 62 2.96 5.79 -5.83
C ALA A 62 3.91 4.58 -5.74
N PHE A 63 4.88 4.49 -6.64
CA PHE A 63 5.89 3.42 -6.68
C PHE A 63 6.80 3.44 -5.46
N THR A 64 6.97 4.59 -4.80
CA THR A 64 7.74 4.70 -3.55
C THR A 64 6.85 4.48 -2.32
N ALA A 65 5.64 5.05 -2.32
CA ALA A 65 4.72 5.00 -1.18
C ALA A 65 4.16 3.59 -0.94
N VAL A 66 3.86 2.82 -1.99
CA VAL A 66 3.30 1.46 -1.84
C VAL A 66 4.32 0.49 -1.22
N PRO A 67 5.57 0.39 -1.69
CA PRO A 67 6.61 -0.39 -1.02
C PRO A 67 6.96 0.16 0.36
N LEU A 68 6.97 1.48 0.55
CA LEU A 68 7.26 2.10 1.85
C LEU A 68 6.20 1.71 2.90
N THR A 69 4.92 1.76 2.55
CA THR A 69 3.83 1.33 3.44
C THR A 69 3.89 -0.17 3.73
N GLY A 70 4.22 -0.98 2.72
CA GLY A 70 4.52 -2.40 2.89
C GLY A 70 5.69 -2.65 3.85
N LEU A 71 6.80 -1.94 3.66
CA LEU A 71 8.00 -2.05 4.50
C LEU A 71 7.71 -1.63 5.94
N ILE A 72 7.01 -0.51 6.16
CA ILE A 72 6.59 -0.06 7.49
C ILE A 72 5.70 -1.12 8.17
N SER A 73 4.82 -1.79 7.42
CA SER A 73 3.95 -2.84 7.96
C SER A 73 4.73 -4.07 8.45
N VAL A 74 5.91 -4.34 7.89
CA VAL A 74 6.80 -5.44 8.29
C VAL A 74 7.75 -5.01 9.41
N ILE A 75 8.32 -3.80 9.32
CA ILE A 75 9.27 -3.27 10.30
C ILE A 75 8.60 -2.97 11.64
N ASN A 76 7.38 -2.40 11.63
CA ASN A 76 6.72 -1.99 12.87
C ASN A 76 6.50 -3.18 13.85
N PRO A 77 5.96 -4.35 13.43
CA PRO A 77 5.90 -5.54 14.28
C PRO A 77 7.27 -6.02 14.78
N PHE A 78 8.31 -5.91 13.95
CA PHE A 78 9.67 -6.30 14.34
C PHE A 78 10.22 -5.39 15.44
N ILE A 79 10.09 -4.07 15.29
CA ILE A 79 10.49 -3.09 16.30
C ILE A 79 9.70 -3.30 17.60
N ILE A 80 8.39 -3.54 17.52
CA ILE A 80 7.56 -3.84 18.70
C ILE A 80 8.06 -5.10 19.42
N ARG A 81 8.47 -6.15 18.69
CA ARG A 81 9.05 -7.35 19.30
C ARG A 81 10.40 -7.06 19.94
N CYS A 82 11.31 -6.38 19.25
CA CYS A 82 12.64 -6.04 19.78
C CYS A 82 12.54 -5.17 21.03
N THR A 83 11.76 -4.10 20.99
CA THR A 83 11.52 -3.23 22.16
C THR A 83 10.87 -3.99 23.31
N SER A 84 9.91 -4.88 23.04
CA SER A 84 9.29 -5.72 24.06
C SER A 84 10.27 -6.70 24.72
N ILE A 85 11.24 -7.24 23.97
CA ILE A 85 12.30 -8.12 24.49
C ILE A 85 13.29 -7.32 25.33
N CYS A 86 13.77 -6.18 24.81
CA CYS A 86 14.75 -5.33 25.49
C CYS A 86 14.20 -4.69 26.78
N CYS A 87 12.90 -4.34 26.81
CA CYS A 87 12.28 -3.69 27.96
C CYS A 87 11.65 -4.66 28.98
N GLY A 88 11.92 -5.98 28.87
CA GLY A 88 11.49 -6.99 29.84
C GLY A 88 9.97 -7.11 30.03
N HIS A 89 9.18 -6.50 29.15
CA HIS A 89 7.73 -6.55 29.24
C HIS A 89 7.24 -7.90 28.73
N ALA A 90 7.04 -8.84 29.66
CA ALA A 90 6.44 -10.13 29.39
C ALA A 90 5.15 -9.94 28.57
N GLN A 91 5.15 -10.48 27.35
CA GLN A 91 4.04 -10.40 26.39
C GLN A 91 2.85 -11.29 26.79
N GLY A 92 2.41 -11.23 28.05
CA GLY A 92 1.06 -11.66 28.36
C GLY A 92 0.10 -10.77 27.59
N LYS A 93 -0.72 -11.35 26.69
CA LYS A 93 -1.92 -10.69 26.20
C LYS A 93 -2.90 -10.61 27.38
N LYS A 94 -2.72 -9.62 28.25
CA LYS A 94 -3.64 -9.35 29.36
C LYS A 94 -4.97 -8.93 28.74
N SER A 95 -5.88 -9.90 28.62
CA SER A 95 -7.27 -9.67 28.23
C SER A 95 -8.06 -9.51 29.52
N ILE A 96 -8.74 -8.39 29.67
CA ILE A 96 -9.50 -8.07 30.88
C ILE A 96 -10.99 -8.23 30.57
N PRO A 97 -11.70 -9.09 31.32
CA PRO A 97 -13.12 -9.27 31.14
C PRO A 97 -13.87 -8.02 31.59
N PHE A 98 -14.89 -7.66 30.81
CA PHE A 98 -15.79 -6.57 31.14
C PHE A 98 -17.25 -6.99 30.97
N THR A 99 -18.14 -6.23 31.58
CA THR A 99 -19.59 -6.40 31.44
C THR A 99 -20.26 -5.04 31.26
N ILE A 100 -21.34 -4.99 30.49
CA ILE A 100 -22.20 -3.82 30.32
C ILE A 100 -23.60 -4.31 30.60
N LEU A 101 -24.28 -3.71 31.56
CA LEU A 101 -25.66 -4.10 31.86
C LEU A 101 -26.61 -3.53 30.81
N ALA A 102 -27.76 -4.18 30.66
CA ALA A 102 -28.84 -3.68 29.82
C ALA A 102 -29.22 -2.26 30.24
N GLY A 103 -29.28 -1.34 29.27
CA GLY A 103 -29.62 0.05 29.52
C GLY A 103 -28.47 0.93 30.06
N GLU A 104 -27.24 0.42 30.13
CA GLU A 104 -26.08 1.21 30.57
C GLU A 104 -25.16 1.62 29.41
N ILE A 105 -24.48 2.76 29.61
CA ILE A 105 -23.47 3.29 28.68
C ILE A 105 -22.04 3.11 29.19
N PHE A 106 -21.85 2.47 30.35
CA PHE A 106 -20.54 2.31 30.99
C PHE A 106 -20.07 0.86 30.95
N VAL A 107 -18.75 0.71 30.82
CA VAL A 107 -18.11 -0.60 30.88
C VAL A 107 -17.69 -0.90 32.32
N ARG A 108 -18.18 -1.99 32.88
CA ARG A 108 -17.87 -2.44 34.26
C ARG A 108 -16.72 -3.43 34.26
N ILE A 109 -15.73 -3.18 35.10
CA ILE A 109 -14.60 -4.07 35.36
C ILE A 109 -14.39 -4.19 36.87
N ARG A 110 -13.99 -5.38 37.37
CA ARG A 110 -13.62 -5.56 38.78
C ARG A 110 -12.51 -4.57 39.18
N CYS A 111 -12.61 -4.01 40.39
CA CYS A 111 -11.83 -2.85 40.81
C CYS A 111 -10.30 -3.03 40.71
N ASP A 112 -9.79 -4.20 41.08
CA ASP A 112 -8.37 -4.57 41.00
C ASP A 112 -7.83 -4.48 39.58
N LYS A 113 -8.55 -5.07 38.62
CA LYS A 113 -8.16 -5.09 37.20
C LYS A 113 -8.46 -3.78 36.49
N GLY A 114 -9.55 -3.11 36.85
CA GLY A 114 -9.98 -1.86 36.24
C GLY A 114 -9.01 -0.71 36.53
N ARG A 115 -8.52 -0.58 37.77
CA ARG A 115 -7.51 0.42 38.12
C ARG A 115 -6.17 0.15 37.45
N THR A 116 -5.71 -1.10 37.50
CA THR A 116 -4.47 -1.52 36.80
C THR A 116 -4.56 -1.21 35.31
N LEU A 117 -5.72 -1.44 34.67
CA LEU A 117 -5.95 -1.07 33.27
C LEU A 117 -5.86 0.43 33.03
N LEU A 118 -6.53 1.24 33.86
CA LEU A 118 -6.50 2.69 33.75
C LEU A 118 -5.07 3.23 33.87
N ASP A 119 -4.29 2.71 34.81
CA ASP A 119 -2.89 3.10 35.00
C ASP A 119 -2.03 2.66 33.80
N GLU A 120 -2.15 1.40 33.35
CA GLU A 120 -1.40 0.89 32.19
C GLU A 120 -1.78 1.61 30.88
N VAL A 121 -2.99 2.13 30.75
CA VAL A 121 -3.49 2.80 29.54
C VAL A 121 -3.21 4.30 29.55
N ASN A 122 -3.46 4.97 30.67
CA ASN A 122 -3.34 6.43 30.78
C ASN A 122 -1.94 6.88 31.22
N ALA A 123 -1.16 6.01 31.88
CA ALA A 123 0.21 6.28 32.30
C ALA A 123 1.18 5.11 32.00
N PRO A 124 1.32 4.66 30.74
CA PRO A 124 2.10 3.46 30.35
C PRO A 124 3.62 3.51 30.56
N GLY A 125 4.11 4.52 31.27
CA GLY A 125 5.52 4.78 31.45
C GLY A 125 5.72 6.06 32.26
N SER A 126 5.10 6.14 33.44
CA SER A 126 5.39 7.20 34.42
C SER A 126 6.90 7.44 34.59
N ASP A 127 7.71 6.38 34.43
CA ASP A 127 9.18 6.46 34.56
C ASP A 127 9.90 7.06 33.33
N ILE A 128 9.33 6.94 32.13
CA ILE A 128 9.93 7.41 30.86
C ILE A 128 9.35 8.77 30.45
N CYS A 129 8.02 8.90 30.38
CA CYS A 129 7.38 10.17 29.99
C CYS A 129 7.37 11.18 31.16
N GLY A 130 7.45 10.72 32.43
CA GLY A 130 7.43 11.60 33.60
C GLY A 130 8.71 12.41 33.84
N ARG A 131 9.85 12.02 33.25
CA ARG A 131 11.08 12.84 33.31
C ARG A 131 11.17 13.91 32.22
N CYS A 132 10.45 13.74 31.12
CA CYS A 132 10.53 14.65 29.97
C CYS A 132 9.47 15.76 30.00
N MET A 133 8.43 15.63 30.84
CA MET A 133 7.38 16.65 30.99
C MET A 133 7.00 16.79 32.46
N GLU A 134 7.56 17.79 33.13
CA GLU A 134 7.01 18.30 34.38
C GLU A 134 5.66 18.97 34.07
N ALA A 135 4.70 18.73 34.97
CA ALA A 135 3.37 19.33 35.03
C ALA A 135 2.32 18.85 34.00
N GLU A 136 1.27 18.26 34.56
CA GLU A 136 -0.06 18.05 33.96
C GLU A 136 -0.16 17.12 32.75
N ARG A 137 -0.16 15.81 33.07
CA ARG A 137 -0.67 14.71 32.25
C ARG A 137 0.06 14.56 30.90
N ALA A 138 1.03 13.64 30.85
CA ALA A 138 1.69 13.18 29.63
C ALA A 138 0.70 12.43 28.70
N TYR A 139 -0.21 13.19 28.08
CA TYR A 139 -1.26 12.73 27.18
C TYR A 139 -0.71 12.12 25.88
N CYS A 140 0.55 12.41 25.55
CA CYS A 140 1.25 11.92 24.37
C CYS A 140 1.48 10.39 24.40
N CYS A 141 1.52 9.79 25.59
CA CYS A 141 1.82 8.38 25.77
C CYS A 141 0.57 7.51 25.97
N ARG A 142 -0.64 8.10 25.98
CA ARG A 142 -1.90 7.38 26.26
C ARG A 142 -2.17 6.26 25.26
N ARG A 143 -2.31 5.03 25.76
CA ARG A 143 -2.66 3.85 24.95
C ARG A 143 -4.17 3.82 24.69
N ARG A 144 -4.56 2.99 23.73
CA ARG A 144 -5.96 2.64 23.47
C ARG A 144 -6.23 1.23 23.98
N VAL A 145 -7.49 0.90 24.17
CA VAL A 145 -7.94 -0.48 24.36
C VAL A 145 -8.68 -0.95 23.12
N ARG A 146 -8.55 -2.24 22.81
CA ARG A 146 -9.26 -2.90 21.73
C ARG A 146 -10.29 -3.86 22.31
N VAL A 147 -11.51 -3.83 21.77
CA VAL A 147 -12.52 -4.84 22.08
C VAL A 147 -12.16 -6.11 21.32
N LYS A 148 -11.63 -7.12 22.02
CA LYS A 148 -11.22 -8.39 21.41
C LYS A 148 -12.40 -9.31 21.18
N GLU A 149 -13.27 -9.43 22.18
CA GLU A 149 -14.49 -10.22 22.15
C GLU A 149 -15.66 -9.41 22.68
N LEU A 150 -16.83 -9.62 22.09
CA LEU A 150 -18.10 -9.05 22.51
C LEU A 150 -19.18 -10.10 22.24
N LYS A 151 -19.93 -10.46 23.29
CA LYS A 151 -20.97 -11.49 23.29
C LYS A 151 -22.12 -11.01 24.16
N ALA A 152 -23.34 -11.45 23.87
CA ALA A 152 -24.45 -11.29 24.78
C ALA A 152 -24.23 -12.25 25.96
N LYS A 153 -24.69 -11.87 27.16
CA LYS A 153 -24.65 -12.74 28.33
C LYS A 153 -25.58 -13.93 28.16
N ASP A 154 -26.76 -13.71 27.59
CA ASP A 154 -27.71 -14.76 27.24
C ASP A 154 -27.49 -15.20 25.78
N PRO A 155 -27.31 -16.51 25.50
CA PRO A 155 -27.23 -17.03 24.14
C PRO A 155 -28.45 -16.69 23.27
N ALA A 156 -29.64 -16.55 23.86
CA ALA A 156 -30.86 -16.19 23.13
C ALA A 156 -30.78 -14.76 22.56
N ASP A 157 -30.12 -13.87 23.28
CA ASP A 157 -29.94 -12.47 22.90
C ASP A 157 -28.79 -12.25 21.91
N GLN A 158 -28.01 -13.30 21.61
CA GLN A 158 -26.88 -13.21 20.69
C GLN A 158 -27.34 -12.81 19.27
N ALA A 159 -28.56 -13.20 18.88
CA ALA A 159 -29.17 -12.82 17.61
C ALA A 159 -29.65 -11.35 17.59
N LEU A 160 -29.94 -10.79 18.77
CA LEU A 160 -30.35 -9.39 18.95
C LEU A 160 -29.16 -8.43 18.92
N LEU A 161 -27.92 -8.94 18.95
CA LEU A 161 -26.74 -8.11 18.79
C LEU A 161 -26.73 -7.49 17.39
N PRO A 162 -26.81 -6.16 17.26
CA PRO A 162 -26.80 -5.52 15.97
C PRO A 162 -25.43 -5.73 15.33
N LYS A 163 -25.43 -6.30 14.12
CA LYS A 163 -24.18 -6.66 13.42
C LYS A 163 -23.34 -5.43 13.06
N ARG A 164 -23.95 -4.26 12.86
CA ARG A 164 -23.30 -2.99 12.50
C ARG A 164 -24.20 -1.77 12.78
N GLU A 165 -24.33 -1.36 14.04
CA GLU A 165 -24.92 -0.05 14.37
C GLU A 165 -23.83 0.96 14.76
N VAL A 166 -23.99 2.20 14.32
CA VAL A 166 -23.17 3.36 14.71
C VAL A 166 -23.52 3.71 16.16
N ASN A 167 -22.54 4.15 16.97
CA ASN A 167 -22.69 4.48 18.40
C ASN A 167 -22.90 3.28 19.36
N ARG A 168 -22.34 2.13 19.00
CA ARG A 168 -22.21 0.98 19.91
C ARG A 168 -20.77 0.46 19.92
N LEU A 169 -20.41 -0.28 20.97
CA LEU A 169 -19.13 -0.99 21.03
C LEU A 169 -19.00 -2.01 19.92
N VAL A 170 -18.03 -1.80 19.03
CA VAL A 170 -17.73 -2.70 17.91
C VAL A 170 -16.53 -3.58 18.22
N LYS A 171 -16.66 -4.89 17.97
CA LYS A 171 -15.55 -5.85 18.04
C LYS A 171 -14.42 -5.43 17.10
N GLY A 172 -13.20 -5.42 17.62
CA GLY A 172 -11.98 -5.12 16.87
C GLY A 172 -11.63 -3.63 16.80
N TRP A 173 -12.54 -2.74 17.21
CA TRP A 173 -12.28 -1.29 17.27
C TRP A 173 -11.46 -0.91 18.49
N LYS A 174 -10.88 0.30 18.43
CA LYS A 174 -9.95 0.85 19.42
C LYS A 174 -10.57 2.09 20.06
N TYR A 175 -10.45 2.20 21.38
CA TYR A 175 -11.07 3.27 22.17
C TYR A 175 -10.07 3.83 23.19
N TYR A 176 -10.22 5.10 23.52
CA TYR A 176 -9.60 5.71 24.69
C TYR A 176 -10.46 5.42 25.92
N VAL A 177 -9.82 5.24 27.08
CA VAL A 177 -10.48 4.80 28.32
C VAL A 177 -10.36 5.85 29.40
N GLN A 178 -11.49 6.33 29.91
CA GLN A 178 -11.55 7.22 31.07
C GLN A 178 -12.32 6.53 32.21
N GLU A 179 -12.01 6.90 33.44
CA GLU A 179 -12.90 6.56 34.55
C GLU A 179 -14.16 7.41 34.42
N ALA A 180 -15.33 6.77 34.50
CA ALA A 180 -16.61 7.48 34.43
C ALA A 180 -16.76 8.40 35.65
N LYS A 181 -17.14 9.66 35.40
CA LYS A 181 -17.32 10.67 36.46
C LYS A 181 -18.50 10.35 37.38
N GLU A 182 -19.54 9.73 36.83
CA GLU A 182 -20.74 9.35 37.54
C GLU A 182 -20.60 7.91 38.05
N ARG A 183 -20.21 7.78 39.32
CA ARG A 183 -20.05 6.49 39.98
C ARG A 183 -21.29 6.14 40.81
N PRO A 184 -21.96 5.01 40.55
CA PRO A 184 -22.86 4.40 41.51
C PRO A 184 -22.13 4.17 42.84
N ALA A 185 -22.61 4.77 43.92
CA ALA A 185 -21.98 4.65 45.24
C ALA A 185 -21.87 3.16 45.65
N ASN A 186 -20.71 2.77 46.17
CA ASN A 186 -20.41 1.44 46.76
C ASN A 186 -20.31 0.23 45.79
N SER A 187 -19.76 0.39 44.58
CA SER A 187 -19.39 -0.75 43.74
C SER A 187 -17.94 -1.23 43.98
N ASN A 188 -17.74 -2.55 44.04
CA ASN A 188 -16.44 -3.21 43.86
C ASN A 188 -15.98 -3.24 42.38
N GLU A 189 -16.55 -2.35 41.57
CA GLU A 189 -16.36 -2.26 40.13
C GLU A 189 -15.93 -0.84 39.76
N VAL A 190 -15.02 -0.75 38.80
CA VAL A 190 -14.63 0.50 38.14
C VAL A 190 -15.48 0.63 36.89
N PHE A 191 -16.08 1.81 36.73
CA PHE A 191 -16.87 2.18 35.57
C PHE A 191 -15.98 2.93 34.59
N LEU A 192 -15.93 2.45 33.37
CA LEU A 192 -15.11 3.01 32.32
C LEU A 192 -15.99 3.62 31.25
N ASP A 193 -15.64 4.84 30.87
CA ASP A 193 -16.13 5.49 29.67
C ASP A 193 -15.14 5.24 28.52
N LEU A 194 -15.68 4.81 27.38
CA LEU A 194 -14.91 4.50 26.18
C LEU A 194 -15.21 5.55 25.13
N SER A 195 -14.19 6.15 24.53
CA SER A 195 -14.35 7.20 23.52
C SER A 195 -13.54 6.90 22.26
N LEU A 196 -14.00 7.36 21.11
CA LEU A 196 -13.32 7.19 19.82
C LEU A 196 -12.14 8.15 19.67
N ASP A 197 -12.26 9.34 20.25
CA ASP A 197 -11.25 10.39 20.22
C ASP A 197 -10.53 10.55 21.57
N HIS A 198 -9.38 11.20 21.51
CA HIS A 198 -8.53 11.39 22.68
C HIS A 198 -9.15 12.36 23.70
N ALA A 199 -9.86 13.38 23.22
CA ALA A 199 -10.51 14.40 24.04
C ALA A 199 -11.86 13.94 24.63
N ALA A 200 -12.31 12.72 24.30
CA ALA A 200 -13.58 12.15 24.73
C ALA A 200 -14.82 12.98 24.32
N HIS A 201 -14.77 13.63 23.16
CA HIS A 201 -15.97 14.25 22.57
C HIS A 201 -16.93 13.22 21.97
N TYR A 202 -16.41 12.07 21.53
CA TYR A 202 -17.19 11.04 20.84
C TYR A 202 -17.23 9.76 21.67
N PRO A 203 -18.19 9.60 22.61
CA PRO A 203 -18.33 8.39 23.40
C PRO A 203 -18.73 7.22 22.48
N ALA A 204 -18.20 6.04 22.79
CA ALA A 204 -18.47 4.81 22.05
C ALA A 204 -19.93 4.36 22.20
N MET A 205 -20.61 4.81 23.25
CA MET A 205 -22.01 4.52 23.56
C MET A 205 -22.72 5.83 23.91
N VAL A 206 -23.69 6.25 23.10
CA VAL A 206 -24.36 7.57 23.23
C VAL A 206 -25.76 7.45 23.83
N THR A 207 -26.45 6.32 23.63
CA THR A 207 -27.82 6.17 24.14
C THR A 207 -28.11 4.71 24.47
N PRO A 208 -28.53 4.39 25.71
CA PRO A 208 -29.01 3.06 26.02
C PRO A 208 -30.39 2.88 25.40
N THR A 209 -30.50 2.09 24.33
CA THR A 209 -31.80 1.58 23.88
C THR A 209 -32.33 0.60 24.93
N ALA A 210 -33.62 0.70 25.25
CA ALA A 210 -34.31 -0.21 26.18
C ALA A 210 -34.13 -1.69 25.79
N ASP A 211 -33.92 -1.96 24.50
CA ASP A 211 -33.73 -3.30 23.94
C ASP A 211 -32.28 -3.81 23.96
N MET A 212 -31.33 -3.10 24.58
CA MET A 212 -29.94 -3.54 24.60
C MET A 212 -29.75 -4.68 25.62
N PRO A 213 -29.33 -5.89 25.20
CA PRO A 213 -29.07 -6.98 26.14
C PRO A 213 -27.81 -6.73 26.96
N THR A 214 -27.66 -7.45 28.07
CA THR A 214 -26.42 -7.42 28.85
C THR A 214 -25.26 -7.98 28.02
N LEU A 215 -24.18 -7.21 27.88
CA LEU A 215 -23.02 -7.58 27.08
C LEU A 215 -21.86 -8.01 27.97
N GLN A 216 -21.09 -8.98 27.49
CA GLN A 216 -19.83 -9.41 28.07
C GLN A 216 -18.74 -9.45 27.01
N GLY A 217 -17.52 -9.13 27.40
CA GLY A 217 -16.42 -9.10 26.44
C GLY A 217 -15.05 -9.10 27.08
N LEU A 218 -14.05 -9.00 26.20
CA LEU A 218 -12.65 -8.91 26.58
C LEU A 218 -12.05 -7.63 26.01
N LEU A 219 -11.49 -6.80 26.88
CA LEU A 219 -10.64 -5.67 26.49
C LEU A 219 -9.18 -6.11 26.47
N GLU A 220 -8.47 -5.74 25.41
CA GLU A 220 -7.03 -5.94 25.28
C GLU A 220 -6.36 -4.57 25.10
N ILE A 221 -5.31 -4.29 25.86
CA ILE A 221 -4.55 -3.05 25.68
C ILE A 221 -3.88 -3.09 24.32
N ASP A 222 -4.12 -2.04 23.52
CA ASP A 222 -3.50 -1.90 22.22
C ASP A 222 -2.02 -1.54 22.40
N LYS A 223 -1.15 -2.52 22.13
CA LYS A 223 0.31 -2.37 22.19
C LYS A 223 0.89 -1.68 20.96
N THR A 224 0.07 -1.23 20.00
CA THR A 224 0.57 -0.43 18.88
C THR A 224 0.94 0.96 19.38
N HIS A 225 2.24 1.15 19.65
CA HIS A 225 2.78 2.42 20.09
C HIS A 225 2.91 3.37 18.90
N PHE A 226 2.44 4.62 19.05
CA PHE A 226 2.74 5.66 18.07
C PHE A 226 4.26 5.80 17.87
N VAL A 227 5.03 5.71 18.96
CA VAL A 227 6.50 5.73 18.94
C VAL A 227 7.07 4.60 18.08
N SER A 228 6.57 3.36 18.17
CA SER A 228 7.09 2.26 17.35
C SER A 228 6.82 2.48 15.87
N TYR A 229 5.65 3.06 15.54
CA TYR A 229 5.32 3.45 14.18
C TYR A 229 6.24 4.58 13.68
N THR A 230 6.47 5.63 14.48
CA THR A 230 7.40 6.72 14.13
C THR A 230 8.81 6.20 13.89
N VAL A 231 9.33 5.32 14.76
CA VAL A 231 10.65 4.72 14.56
C VAL A 231 10.66 3.85 13.28
N ALA A 232 9.60 3.08 13.03
CA ALA A 232 9.48 2.30 11.78
C ALA A 232 9.50 3.19 10.53
N VAL A 233 8.81 4.34 10.58
CA VAL A 233 8.83 5.34 9.50
C VAL A 233 10.22 5.90 9.30
N VAL A 234 10.93 6.29 10.37
CA VAL A 234 12.30 6.82 10.28
C VAL A 234 13.24 5.78 9.69
N VAL A 235 13.21 4.53 10.17
CA VAL A 235 14.04 3.44 9.63
C VAL A 235 13.74 3.19 8.15
N ALA A 236 12.46 3.19 7.77
CA ALA A 236 12.06 2.97 6.38
C ALA A 236 12.49 4.13 5.46
N LEU A 237 12.38 5.38 5.93
CA LEU A 237 12.89 6.55 5.19
C LEU A 237 14.41 6.52 5.05
N SER A 238 15.14 6.16 6.11
CA SER A 238 16.60 5.99 6.05
C SER A 238 16.99 4.89 5.06
N PHE A 239 16.26 3.77 5.04
CA PHE A 239 16.50 2.70 4.07
C PHE A 239 16.29 3.17 2.62
N ILE A 240 15.21 3.90 2.35
CA ILE A 240 14.98 4.49 1.01
C ILE A 240 16.10 5.47 0.66
N GLY A 241 16.52 6.33 1.60
CA GLY A 241 17.63 7.24 1.41
C GLY A 241 18.92 6.51 1.01
N CYS A 242 19.24 5.40 1.69
CA CYS A 242 20.37 4.55 1.33
C CYS A 242 20.22 3.93 -0.06
N CYS A 243 19.04 3.41 -0.42
CA CYS A 243 18.80 2.86 -1.75
C CYS A 243 18.95 3.92 -2.85
N LEU A 244 18.47 5.13 -2.63
CA LEU A 244 18.64 6.26 -3.57
C LEU A 244 20.11 6.65 -3.71
N ALA A 245 20.86 6.70 -2.60
CA ALA A 245 22.29 6.98 -2.64
C ALA A 245 23.07 5.91 -3.43
N VAL A 246 22.75 4.62 -3.22
CA VAL A 246 23.34 3.51 -3.99
C VAL A 246 22.96 3.61 -5.47
N PHE A 247 21.71 3.94 -5.78
CA PHE A 247 21.27 4.12 -7.16
C PHE A 247 22.01 5.26 -7.86
N ILE A 248 22.13 6.43 -7.22
CA ILE A 248 22.90 7.56 -7.75
C ILE A 248 24.35 7.15 -7.98
N TRP A 249 24.96 6.47 -7.00
CA TRP A 249 26.33 5.97 -7.13
C TRP A 249 26.50 5.00 -8.31
N LEU A 250 25.58 4.07 -8.51
CA LEU A 250 25.61 3.15 -9.67
C LEU A 250 25.45 3.89 -11.00
N VAL A 251 24.57 4.91 -11.07
CA VAL A 251 24.43 5.77 -12.25
C VAL A 251 25.74 6.51 -12.52
N SER A 252 26.36 7.11 -11.49
CA SER A 252 27.65 7.79 -11.63
C SER A 252 28.74 6.83 -12.12
N CYS A 253 28.83 5.61 -11.58
CA CYS A 253 29.77 4.60 -12.05
C CYS A 253 29.48 4.16 -13.50
N GLY A 254 28.21 4.03 -13.88
CA GLY A 254 27.80 3.69 -15.24
C GLY A 254 28.16 4.77 -16.25
N VAL A 255 27.99 6.04 -15.88
CA VAL A 255 28.39 7.22 -16.66
C VAL A 255 29.91 7.30 -16.78
N GLU A 256 30.64 7.04 -15.70
CA GLU A 256 32.10 6.99 -15.74
C GLU A 256 32.60 5.84 -16.63
N ALA A 257 31.95 4.67 -16.57
CA ALA A 257 32.25 3.55 -17.44
C ALA A 257 31.93 3.86 -18.90
N LEU A 258 30.80 4.54 -19.17
CA LEU A 258 30.41 4.98 -20.51
C LEU A 258 31.45 5.95 -21.08
N THR A 259 31.83 6.96 -20.31
CA THR A 259 32.81 7.98 -20.73
C THR A 259 34.20 7.41 -20.96
N LYS A 260 34.66 6.48 -20.10
CA LYS A 260 35.95 5.79 -20.29
C LYS A 260 35.96 4.87 -21.52
N ASN A 261 34.81 4.31 -21.89
CA ASN A 261 34.71 3.31 -22.96
C ASN A 261 33.92 3.79 -24.19
N VAL A 262 33.74 5.10 -24.39
CA VAL A 262 32.97 5.65 -25.54
C VAL A 262 33.46 5.07 -26.86
N SER A 263 34.77 4.91 -27.03
CA SER A 263 35.36 4.32 -28.25
C SER A 263 34.91 2.89 -28.48
N ALA A 264 34.78 2.07 -27.43
CA ALA A 264 34.29 0.70 -27.52
C ALA A 264 32.79 0.68 -27.86
N TYR A 265 31.98 1.58 -27.29
CA TYR A 265 30.56 1.72 -27.63
C TYR A 265 30.35 2.20 -29.07
N VAL A 266 31.13 3.18 -29.52
CA VAL A 266 31.10 3.65 -30.91
C VAL A 266 31.52 2.53 -31.86
N LYS A 267 32.53 1.74 -31.50
CA LYS A 267 32.95 0.58 -32.29
C LYS A 267 31.85 -0.48 -32.36
N GLY A 268 31.27 -0.88 -31.23
CA GLY A 268 30.16 -1.85 -31.22
C GLY A 268 28.91 -1.35 -31.95
N GLY A 269 28.61 -0.05 -31.86
CA GLY A 269 27.52 0.59 -32.61
C GLY A 269 27.76 0.54 -34.12
N ARG A 270 29.00 0.78 -34.58
CA ARG A 270 29.36 0.60 -36.00
C ARG A 270 29.23 -0.84 -36.43
N GLU A 271 29.77 -1.79 -35.67
CA GLU A 271 29.66 -3.22 -36.00
C GLU A 271 28.20 -3.67 -36.09
N PHE A 272 27.31 -3.13 -35.23
CA PHE A 272 25.88 -3.39 -35.29
C PHE A 272 25.20 -2.77 -36.51
N ILE A 273 25.53 -1.52 -36.85
CA ILE A 273 25.04 -0.85 -38.06
C ILE A 273 25.51 -1.60 -39.31
N ASP A 274 26.80 -1.93 -39.39
CA ASP A 274 27.39 -2.66 -40.52
C ASP A 274 26.71 -4.02 -40.70
N TRP A 275 26.44 -4.74 -39.60
CA TRP A 275 25.67 -5.98 -39.63
C TRP A 275 24.24 -5.77 -40.14
N GLY A 276 23.53 -4.76 -39.63
CA GLY A 276 22.17 -4.43 -40.06
C GLY A 276 22.10 -3.99 -41.52
N ILE A 277 23.08 -3.23 -41.99
CA ILE A 277 23.19 -2.78 -43.38
C ILE A 277 23.55 -3.93 -44.31
N GLY A 278 24.41 -4.86 -43.88
CA GLY A 278 24.68 -6.09 -44.64
C GLY A 278 23.40 -6.87 -44.93
N TYR A 279 22.48 -6.92 -43.95
CA TYR A 279 21.15 -7.53 -44.15
C TYR A 279 20.24 -6.65 -45.03
N ALA A 280 20.29 -5.34 -44.83
CA ALA A 280 19.47 -4.38 -45.57
C ALA A 280 19.84 -4.28 -47.06
N GLN A 281 21.11 -4.46 -47.42
CA GLN A 281 21.62 -4.43 -48.79
C GLN A 281 21.04 -5.53 -49.69
N GLU A 282 20.56 -6.63 -49.11
CA GLU A 282 19.82 -7.66 -49.87
C GLU A 282 18.45 -7.15 -50.37
N VAL A 283 17.91 -6.11 -49.73
CA VAL A 283 16.55 -5.61 -49.96
C VAL A 283 16.53 -4.18 -50.51
N LEU A 284 17.54 -3.38 -50.20
CA LEU A 284 17.59 -1.94 -50.50
C LEU A 284 18.54 -1.59 -51.65
N PRO A 285 18.20 -0.58 -52.47
CA PRO A 285 19.10 -0.05 -53.49
C PRO A 285 20.41 0.47 -52.88
N PRO A 286 21.56 0.30 -53.56
CA PRO A 286 22.89 0.61 -53.02
C PRO A 286 23.07 2.10 -52.67
N ASP A 287 22.43 2.99 -53.42
CA ASP A 287 22.44 4.44 -53.15
C ASP A 287 21.73 4.80 -51.85
N LEU A 288 20.71 4.04 -51.45
CA LEU A 288 19.96 4.30 -50.22
C LEU A 288 20.68 3.70 -49.02
N ALA A 289 21.29 2.52 -49.17
CA ALA A 289 22.08 1.86 -48.14
C ALA A 289 23.30 2.70 -47.74
N SER A 290 24.02 3.27 -48.71
CA SER A 290 25.19 4.12 -48.43
C SER A 290 24.84 5.44 -47.73
N LYS A 291 23.69 6.06 -48.09
CA LYS A 291 23.18 7.25 -47.37
C LYS A 291 22.76 6.92 -45.94
N LEU A 292 22.14 5.76 -45.73
CA LEU A 292 21.74 5.31 -44.40
C LEU A 292 22.96 5.07 -43.51
N ASP A 293 24.00 4.43 -44.06
CA ASP A 293 25.28 4.19 -43.36
C ASP A 293 25.94 5.51 -42.94
N GLN A 294 26.14 6.43 -43.88
CA GLN A 294 26.76 7.73 -43.58
C GLN A 294 25.98 8.52 -42.53
N HIS A 295 24.64 8.51 -42.60
CA HIS A 295 23.81 9.22 -41.63
C HIS A 295 23.86 8.55 -40.24
N ALA A 296 23.79 7.22 -40.18
CA ALA A 296 23.85 6.47 -38.93
C ALA A 296 25.22 6.64 -38.26
N GLN A 297 26.31 6.57 -39.02
CA GLN A 297 27.65 6.79 -38.49
C GLN A 297 27.88 8.22 -38.00
N ALA A 298 27.38 9.23 -38.73
CA ALA A 298 27.46 10.63 -38.32
C ALA A 298 26.68 10.86 -37.02
N GLN A 299 25.45 10.34 -36.90
CA GLN A 299 24.66 10.46 -35.68
C GLN A 299 25.33 9.75 -34.50
N LEU A 300 25.89 8.56 -34.71
CA LEU A 300 26.52 7.80 -33.63
C LEU A 300 27.82 8.45 -33.11
N GLN A 301 28.56 9.13 -33.98
CA GLN A 301 29.76 9.88 -33.59
C GLN A 301 29.44 11.20 -32.90
N GLU A 302 28.40 11.91 -33.34
CA GLU A 302 28.07 13.24 -32.84
C GLU A 302 27.20 13.21 -31.59
N LYS A 303 26.15 12.37 -31.59
CA LYS A 303 25.11 12.39 -30.54
C LYS A 303 25.48 11.60 -29.30
N LEU A 304 26.30 10.55 -29.43
CA LEU A 304 26.64 9.68 -28.31
C LEU A 304 27.54 10.37 -27.26
N PRO A 305 28.57 11.15 -27.66
CA PRO A 305 29.33 11.99 -26.73
C PRO A 305 28.48 13.13 -26.14
N GLU A 306 27.62 13.74 -26.95
CA GLU A 306 26.69 14.79 -26.50
C GLU A 306 25.75 14.26 -25.42
N LEU A 307 25.16 13.08 -25.62
CA LEU A 307 24.30 12.41 -24.63
C LEU A 307 25.06 12.10 -23.33
N ALA A 308 26.27 11.56 -23.43
CA ALA A 308 27.10 11.26 -22.26
C ALA A 308 27.41 12.54 -21.45
N SER A 309 27.71 13.65 -22.15
CA SER A 309 27.95 14.94 -21.51
C SER A 309 26.69 15.56 -20.87
N SER A 310 25.53 15.39 -21.52
CA SER A 310 24.25 15.88 -20.99
C SER A 310 23.81 15.12 -19.73
N ILE A 311 24.05 13.81 -19.68
CA ILE A 311 23.76 13.00 -18.48
C ILE A 311 24.70 13.39 -17.34
N LEU A 312 25.98 13.65 -17.63
CA LEU A 312 26.95 14.17 -16.64
C LEU A 312 26.55 15.52 -16.06
N GLY A 313 25.95 16.41 -16.86
CA GLY A 313 25.49 17.71 -16.38
C GLY A 313 24.24 17.67 -15.50
N LEU A 314 23.53 16.54 -15.48
CA LEU A 314 22.28 16.33 -14.74
C LEU A 314 22.47 15.62 -13.39
N VAL A 315 23.58 14.91 -13.22
CA VAL A 315 23.95 14.15 -12.00
C VAL A 315 24.82 15.01 -11.11
#